data_AF-A0A963BR05-F1
#
_entry.id   AF-A0A963BR05-F1
#
_cell.length_a   1.000
_cell.length_b   1.000
_cell.length_c   1.000
_cell.angle_alpha   90.00
_cell.angle_beta   90.00
_cell.angle_gamma   90.00
#
_symmetry.space_group_name_H-M   'P 1'
#
loop_
_entity.id
_entity.type
_entity.pdbx_description
1 polymer ?
#
loop_
_entity_poly.entity_id
_entity_poly.type
_entity_poly.pdbx_seq_one_letter_code
_entity_poly.pdbx_strand_id
1 'polypeptide(L)'
;GVFLGAVWLTLQRIEPLGELEAVHVSLTGVSAPPGIRFNGEIGHLPFERTALENSLGTLVGTDGAMTATFEEGYAEWQAANGGLFELPVAEVIDVIFGR
;
A
#
# COMPACT_ATOMS: atom_id res chain seq x y z
N GLY A 1 -12.34 -7.65 -16.91
CA GLY A 1 -11.50 -7.05 -15.87
C GLY A 1 -11.12 -5.66 -16.30
N VAL A 2 -11.26 -4.68 -15.41
CA VAL A 2 -10.68 -3.35 -15.63
C VAL A 2 -9.25 -3.42 -15.12
N PHE A 3 -8.28 -3.34 -16.03
CA PHE A 3 -6.88 -3.22 -15.66
C PHE A 3 -6.68 -1.90 -14.94
N LEU A 4 -6.19 -1.95 -13.70
CA LEU A 4 -5.55 -0.80 -13.09
C LEU A 4 -4.21 -0.60 -13.82
N GLY A 5 -3.91 0.64 -14.16
CA GLY A 5 -2.61 1.03 -14.72
C GLY A 5 -1.57 1.17 -13.61
N ALA A 6 -0.74 2.21 -13.66
CA ALA A 6 0.21 2.49 -12.59
C ALA A 6 -0.50 2.74 -11.25
N VAL A 7 0.09 2.26 -10.15
CA VAL A 7 -0.30 2.60 -8.78
C VAL A 7 0.79 3.45 -8.16
N TRP A 8 0.40 4.36 -7.28
CA TRP A 8 1.32 5.20 -6.51
C TRP A 8 1.18 4.86 -5.04
N LEU A 9 2.32 4.48 -4.45
CA LEU A 9 2.44 4.18 -3.05
C LEU A 9 3.30 5.25 -2.39
N THR A 10 2.88 5.69 -1.21
CA THR A 10 3.71 6.50 -0.32
C THR A 10 4.20 5.61 0.81
N LEU A 11 5.52 5.54 0.97
CA LEU A 11 6.15 4.89 2.12
C LEU A 11 5.89 5.74 3.37
N GLN A 12 5.27 5.15 4.39
CA GLN A 12 4.93 5.85 5.63
C GLN A 12 5.87 5.45 6.78
N ARG A 13 6.07 4.14 6.96
CA ARG A 13 6.87 3.60 8.07
C ARG A 13 7.52 2.29 7.70
N ILE A 14 8.69 2.03 8.27
CA ILE A 14 9.38 0.74 8.21
C ILE A 14 9.70 0.33 9.65
N GLU A 15 9.41 -0.90 10.02
CA GLU A 15 9.76 -1.42 11.34
C GLU A 15 9.97 -2.94 11.36
N PRO A 16 10.77 -3.46 12.31
CA PRO A 16 10.95 -4.90 12.46
C PRO A 16 9.66 -5.58 12.96
N LEU A 17 9.37 -6.77 12.42
CA LEU A 17 8.30 -7.65 12.86
C LEU A 17 8.83 -9.08 12.96
N GLY A 18 9.37 -9.43 14.13
CA GLY A 18 10.09 -10.70 14.31
C GLY A 18 11.35 -10.74 13.45
N GLU A 19 11.47 -11.78 12.62
CA GLU A 19 12.58 -11.94 11.65
C GLU A 19 12.31 -11.23 10.31
N LEU A 20 11.12 -10.62 10.15
CA LEU A 20 10.72 -9.90 8.95
C LEU A 20 10.79 -8.39 9.18
N GLU A 21 10.61 -7.63 8.10
CA GLU A 21 10.46 -6.19 8.17
C GLU A 21 9.13 -5.76 7.54
N ALA A 22 8.34 -5.04 8.33
CA ALA A 22 7.07 -4.47 7.94
C ALA A 22 7.30 -3.12 7.25
N VAL A 23 6.87 -3.03 6.00
CA VAL A 23 6.86 -1.78 5.25
C VAL A 23 5.43 -1.30 5.10
N HIS A 24 5.08 -0.27 5.87
CA HIS A 24 3.76 0.32 5.86
C HIS A 24 3.70 1.41 4.79
N VAL A 25 2.79 1.22 3.85
CA VAL A 25 2.55 2.17 2.76
C VAL A 25 1.10 2.62 2.74
N SER A 26 0.85 3.71 2.04
CA SER A 26 -0.49 4.12 1.65
C SER A 26 -0.64 4.10 0.14
N LEU A 27 -1.82 3.72 -0.35
CA LEU A 27 -2.17 3.90 -1.75
C LEU A 27 -2.65 5.34 -1.96
N THR A 28 -1.83 6.14 -2.61
CA THR A 28 -2.08 7.59 -2.82
C THR A 28 -2.53 7.90 -4.23
N GLY A 29 -2.49 6.93 -5.15
CA GLY A 29 -3.07 7.08 -6.47
C GLY A 29 -3.18 5.77 -7.23
N VAL A 30 -4.13 5.73 -8.15
CA VAL A 30 -4.26 4.65 -9.13
C VAL A 30 -4.58 5.26 -10.49
N SER A 31 -3.83 4.86 -11.51
CA SER A 31 -4.15 5.14 -12.89
C SER A 31 -5.27 4.19 -13.28
N ALA A 32 -6.44 4.73 -13.58
CA ALA A 32 -7.56 3.94 -14.03
C ALA A 32 -7.96 4.35 -15.45
N PRO A 33 -8.55 3.43 -16.25
CA PRO A 33 -9.09 3.77 -17.56
C PRO A 33 -10.06 4.97 -17.47
N PRO A 34 -10.22 5.73 -18.58
CA PRO A 34 -11.15 6.85 -18.63
C PRO A 34 -12.53 6.48 -18.09
N GLY A 35 -13.05 7.28 -17.15
CA GLY A 35 -14.36 7.06 -16.52
C GLY A 35 -14.31 6.44 -15.12
N ILE A 36 -13.15 5.95 -14.66
CA ILE A 36 -12.97 5.49 -13.28
C ILE A 36 -12.20 6.57 -12.50
N ARG A 37 -12.85 7.15 -11.50
CA ARG A 37 -12.20 8.07 -10.56
C ARG A 37 -11.92 7.32 -9.26
N PHE A 38 -10.64 7.08 -8.98
CA PHE A 38 -10.21 6.80 -7.63
C PHE A 38 -9.99 8.14 -6.92
N ASN A 39 -10.96 8.55 -6.11
CA ASN A 39 -10.86 9.73 -5.25
C ASN A 39 -10.54 9.36 -3.80
N GLY A 40 -10.26 8.08 -3.55
CA GLY A 40 -9.94 7.56 -2.22
C GLY A 40 -8.45 7.59 -1.96
N GLU A 41 -8.10 7.43 -0.69
CA GLU A 41 -6.78 7.08 -0.21
C GLU A 41 -6.99 5.78 0.55
N ILE A 42 -6.09 4.80 0.39
CA ILE A 42 -6.04 3.67 1.32
C ILE A 42 -4.90 3.96 2.28
N GLY A 43 -5.26 4.30 3.51
CA GLY A 43 -4.36 4.86 4.52
C GLY A 43 -3.24 3.93 4.93
N HIS A 44 -3.52 2.63 5.07
CA HIS A 44 -2.58 1.69 5.65
C HIS A 44 -2.61 0.34 4.96
N LEU A 45 -1.48 -0.05 4.38
CA LEU A 45 -1.22 -1.35 3.78
C LEU A 45 0.16 -1.84 4.25
N PRO A 46 0.23 -2.82 5.17
CA PRO A 46 1.49 -3.38 5.63
C PRO A 46 1.98 -4.49 4.69
N PHE A 47 3.16 -4.33 4.09
CA PHE A 47 3.79 -5.35 3.26
C PHE A 47 5.04 -5.91 3.92
N GLU A 48 5.37 -7.14 3.57
CA GLU A 48 6.73 -7.65 3.75
C GLU A 48 7.66 -6.94 2.75
N ARG A 49 8.86 -6.56 3.18
CA ARG A 49 9.81 -5.78 2.38
C ARG A 49 10.04 -6.37 0.99
N THR A 50 10.39 -7.65 0.88
CA THR A 50 10.74 -8.25 -0.41
C THR A 50 9.53 -8.33 -1.35
N ALA A 51 8.33 -8.61 -0.83
CA ALA A 51 7.09 -8.59 -1.61
C ALA A 51 6.81 -7.18 -2.17
N LEU A 52 7.02 -6.14 -1.35
CA LEU A 52 6.88 -4.76 -1.79
C LEU A 52 7.94 -4.40 -2.84
N GLU A 53 9.22 -4.61 -2.55
CA GLU A 53 10.33 -4.22 -3.43
C GLU A 53 10.23 -4.87 -4.81
N ASN A 54 9.81 -6.13 -4.88
CA ASN A 54 9.58 -6.84 -6.14
C ASN A 54 8.42 -6.26 -6.97
N SER A 55 7.57 -5.44 -6.36
CA SER A 55 6.43 -4.78 -7.02
C SER A 55 6.73 -3.34 -7.44
N LEU A 56 7.81 -2.73 -6.93
CA LEU A 56 8.14 -1.33 -7.19
C LEU A 56 8.89 -1.17 -8.51
N GLY A 57 8.47 -0.21 -9.34
CA GLY A 57 9.09 0.06 -10.64
C GLY A 57 9.87 1.38 -10.70
N THR A 58 9.32 2.47 -10.18
CA THR A 58 9.89 3.82 -10.37
C THR A 58 9.63 4.68 -9.15
N LEU A 59 10.69 5.31 -8.64
CA LEU A 59 10.58 6.35 -7.63
C LEU A 59 10.07 7.63 -8.27
N VAL A 60 8.94 8.15 -7.79
CA VAL A 60 8.27 9.33 -8.37
C VAL A 60 8.54 10.62 -7.59
N GLY A 61 9.14 10.53 -6.41
CA GLY A 61 9.44 11.66 -5.52
C GLY A 61 9.96 11.19 -4.16
N THR A 62 10.47 12.14 -3.38
CA THR A 62 10.83 11.97 -1.96
C THR A 62 9.93 12.87 -1.11
N ASP A 63 9.95 12.67 0.20
CA ASP A 63 9.23 13.54 1.16
C ASP A 63 7.70 13.54 0.94
N GLY A 64 7.16 12.37 0.58
CA GLY A 64 5.72 12.18 0.47
C GLY A 64 5.03 12.47 1.80
N ALA A 65 3.92 13.22 1.74
CA ALA A 65 3.16 13.56 2.93
C ALA A 65 2.55 12.30 3.56
N MET A 66 2.51 12.30 4.90
CA MET A 66 1.74 11.30 5.63
C MET A 66 0.26 11.48 5.30
N THR A 67 -0.35 10.36 4.97
CA THR A 67 -1.76 10.25 4.63
C THR A 67 -2.62 10.42 5.89
N ALA A 68 -3.78 11.06 5.76
CA ALA A 68 -4.58 11.45 6.92
C ALA A 68 -5.09 10.24 7.71
N THR A 69 -5.26 9.09 7.03
CA THR A 69 -5.81 7.86 7.59
C THR A 69 -4.75 6.83 7.99
N PHE A 70 -3.46 7.13 7.83
CA PHE A 70 -2.38 6.19 8.14
C PHE A 70 -2.31 5.82 9.63
N GLU A 71 -2.29 6.82 10.51
CA GLU A 71 -2.09 6.60 11.94
C GLU A 71 -3.22 5.75 12.56
N GLU A 72 -4.45 5.95 12.10
CA GLU A 72 -5.61 5.14 12.51
C GLU A 72 -5.44 3.67 12.10
N GLY A 73 -5.19 3.41 10.81
CA GLY A 73 -5.00 2.05 10.32
C GLY A 73 -3.79 1.34 10.93
N TYR A 74 -2.71 2.08 11.16
CA TYR A 74 -1.53 1.57 11.85
C TYR A 74 -1.84 1.16 13.30
N ALA A 75 -2.56 2.00 14.05
CA ALA A 75 -2.95 1.70 15.42
C ALA A 75 -3.88 0.47 15.50
N GLU A 76 -4.83 0.33 14.56
CA GLU A 76 -5.69 -0.84 14.46
C GLU A 76 -4.89 -2.12 14.17
N TRP A 77 -3.98 -2.06 13.20
CA TRP A 77 -3.11 -3.17 12.85
C TRP A 77 -2.26 -3.62 14.05
N GLN A 78 -1.66 -2.68 14.79
CA GLN A 78 -0.89 -3.00 16.00
C GLN A 78 -1.77 -3.64 17.08
N ALA A 79 -2.95 -3.07 17.36
CA ALA A 79 -3.85 -3.58 18.39
C ALA A 79 -4.34 -5.01 18.07
N ALA A 80 -4.44 -5.35 16.79
CA ALA A 80 -4.86 -6.67 16.32
C ALA A 80 -3.73 -7.70 16.21
N ASN A 81 -2.46 -7.33 16.45
CA ASN A 81 -1.28 -8.13 16.07
C ASN A 81 -1.34 -8.52 14.58
N GLY A 82 -1.60 -7.55 13.72
CA GLY A 82 -1.82 -7.77 12.30
C GLY A 82 -0.61 -8.36 11.57
N GLY A 83 -0.89 -9.07 10.47
CA GLY A 83 0.14 -9.64 9.60
C GLY A 83 0.61 -8.68 8.50
N LEU A 84 1.44 -9.22 7.61
CA LEU A 84 1.95 -8.51 6.42
C LEU A 84 1.34 -9.11 5.15
N PHE A 85 1.17 -8.28 4.13
CA PHE A 85 0.96 -8.77 2.77
C PHE A 85 2.27 -9.31 2.21
N GLU A 86 2.26 -10.59 1.83
CA GLU A 86 3.36 -11.30 1.18
C GLU A 86 3.14 -11.44 -0.34
N LEU A 87 2.01 -10.93 -0.84
CA LEU A 87 1.65 -10.95 -2.25
C LEU A 87 2.18 -9.70 -2.98
N PRO A 88 2.36 -9.75 -4.31
CA PRO A 88 2.64 -8.56 -5.11
C PRO A 88 1.59 -7.48 -4.91
N VAL A 89 2.00 -6.21 -4.99
CA VAL A 89 1.10 -5.05 -4.79
C VAL A 89 -0.14 -5.15 -5.69
N ALA A 90 0.02 -5.54 -6.96
CA ALA A 90 -1.10 -5.64 -7.89
C ALA A 90 -2.18 -6.62 -7.41
N GLU A 91 -1.78 -7.77 -6.87
CA GLU A 91 -2.72 -8.79 -6.37
C GLU A 91 -3.47 -8.31 -5.13
N VAL A 92 -2.77 -7.65 -4.19
CA VAL A 92 -3.40 -7.05 -3.00
C VAL A 92 -4.43 -6.00 -3.40
N ILE A 93 -4.08 -5.16 -4.35
CA ILE A 93 -4.98 -4.11 -4.87
C ILE A 93 -6.22 -4.72 -5.54
N ASP A 94 -6.05 -5.78 -6.34
CA ASP A 94 -7.17 -6.49 -6.96
C ASP A 94 -8.13 -7.07 -5.90
N VAL A 95 -7.59 -7.70 -4.84
CA VAL A 95 -8.38 -8.19 -3.71
C VAL A 95 -9.16 -7.07 -3.02
N ILE A 96 -8.52 -5.94 -2.72
CA ILE A 96 -9.17 -4.81 -2.04
C ILE A 96 -10.32 -4.23 -2.87
N PHE A 97 -10.14 -4.11 -4.18
CA PHE A 97 -11.18 -3.61 -5.07
C PHE A 97 -12.18 -4.70 -5.51
N GLY A 98 -12.05 -5.94 -5.02
CA GLY A 98 -12.93 -7.05 -5.30
C GLY A 98 -12.93 -7.46 -6.77
N ARG A 99 -11.74 -7.52 -7.39
CA ARG A 99 -11.56 -7.83 -8.81
C ARG A 99 -10.84 -9.14 -9.08
#